data_AF-A0A812ZFQ8-F1
#
_entry.id   AF-A0A812ZFQ8-F1
#
_cell.length_a   1.000
_cell.length_b   1.000
_cell.length_c   1.000
_cell.angle_alpha   90.00
_cell.angle_beta   90.00
_cell.angle_gamma   90.00
#
_symmetry.space_group_name_H-M   'P 1'
#
loop_
_entity.id
_entity.type
_entity.pdbx_description
1 polymer ?
#
loop_
_entity_poly.entity_id
_entity_poly.type
_entity_poly.pdbx_seq_one_letter_code
_entity_poly.pdbx_strand_id
1 'polypeptide(L)'
;MGHGASYCHEEACSCAAPAGKAPKEIVEATPTCDDPDGQRQPVAEPGEDGQLDMIAEVVGRRASLQVDDESKHLLRAIPLARALRRPNLWRTSPVDLDPASRERLWEMSTQVSSFDVFISHTWQTSGLRKYLSLLLQTGWKVATLSGVTAMAAAFILGATSVLPLPFQITPLQWDFEEACPFGPWGCLSGSFVSLLGLFISPHLPYRKSSMCFLDIVSINQVNPDLTEIGVYGIGAFLSVAKELRILWSVPYMSRLWCVFEIAAYRRANPQGRIVMAPIFVETVVFCMWACLMICAAWIWMSAGFILGEGGFFVILALVVVLTPVCVAIHLLRRTLNSKHVLLEGLSTFELQHAHCRLEHDRLFVHRAINDWYGSADAFTEHVRGPLREELLKSSSNFTVPVYYYALLMMPFVGESLDEVLALYMGGASWRNILAHLLAHTVGLCMWYSMALELCVFMSYRWAAPCKQVSSNIGQTVAIFLLPALVIGFGSIVGRASFRRGFAQSVVFSLFAVSVSTFVVRRLRRQVQLCNCC
;
A
#
# COMPACT_ATOMS: atom_id res chain seq x y z
N MET A 1 35.29 16.01 10.86
CA MET A 1 35.02 16.55 9.51
C MET A 1 33.52 16.76 9.39
N GLY A 2 33.05 17.94 9.77
CA GLY A 2 31.62 18.28 9.72
C GLY A 2 31.30 18.89 8.37
N HIS A 3 30.48 18.20 7.58
CA HIS A 3 29.84 18.79 6.41
C HIS A 3 28.39 19.13 6.75
N GLY A 4 28.11 20.44 6.77
CA GLY A 4 26.76 20.96 6.82
C GLY A 4 25.99 20.54 5.57
N ALA A 5 24.86 19.86 5.77
CA ALA A 5 23.91 19.60 4.72
C ALA A 5 23.16 20.91 4.42
N SER A 6 23.47 21.49 3.25
CA SER A 6 22.67 22.56 2.65
C SER A 6 21.35 21.95 2.18
N TYR A 7 20.24 22.38 2.80
CA TYR A 7 18.89 22.11 2.32
C TYR A 7 18.67 22.84 1.00
N CYS A 8 18.51 22.10 -0.09
CA CYS A 8 17.96 22.62 -1.34
C CYS A 8 16.46 22.39 -1.35
N HIS A 9 15.70 23.45 -1.65
CA HIS A 9 14.31 23.35 -2.10
C HIS A 9 14.24 22.35 -3.27
N GLU A 10 13.51 21.25 -3.09
CA GLU A 10 13.09 20.39 -4.19
C GLU A 10 12.13 21.19 -5.08
N GLU A 11 12.64 21.65 -6.22
CA GLU A 11 11.79 21.88 -7.38
C GLU A 11 11.04 20.58 -7.66
N ALA A 12 9.71 20.65 -7.56
CA ALA A 12 8.84 19.57 -7.98
C ALA A 12 9.28 19.09 -9.36
N CYS A 13 9.57 17.79 -9.51
CA CYS A 13 9.66 17.14 -10.81
C CYS A 13 8.35 17.38 -11.55
N SER A 14 8.31 18.47 -12.33
CA SER A 14 7.36 18.71 -13.38
C SER A 14 7.58 17.60 -14.41
N CYS A 15 6.69 16.62 -14.41
CA CYS A 15 6.42 15.89 -15.63
C CYS A 15 5.86 16.93 -16.59
N ALA A 16 6.72 17.53 -17.42
CA ALA A 16 6.33 18.44 -18.47
C ALA A 16 5.35 17.71 -19.39
N ALA A 17 4.06 18.01 -19.22
CA ALA A 17 3.06 17.78 -20.24
C ALA A 17 3.46 18.63 -21.47
N PRO A 18 3.24 18.13 -22.70
CA PRO A 18 3.61 18.87 -23.91
C PRO A 18 2.97 20.26 -23.89
N ALA A 19 3.84 21.29 -24.02
CA ALA A 19 3.44 22.68 -24.13
C ALA A 19 2.51 22.86 -25.34
N GLY A 20 1.25 23.17 -25.08
CA GLY A 20 0.28 23.37 -26.15
C GLY A 20 -1.18 23.32 -25.72
N LYS A 21 -1.55 24.18 -24.76
CA LYS A 21 -2.88 24.82 -24.67
C LYS A 21 -2.85 25.79 -23.48
N ALA A 22 -3.03 27.07 -23.77
CA ALA A 22 -3.24 28.11 -22.77
C ALA A 22 -4.37 27.68 -21.80
N PRO A 23 -4.28 28.01 -20.51
CA PRO A 23 -5.40 27.80 -19.61
C PRO A 23 -6.59 28.62 -20.13
N LYS A 24 -7.71 27.95 -20.39
CA LYS A 24 -8.99 28.65 -20.54
C LYS A 24 -9.21 29.40 -19.23
N GLU A 25 -9.35 30.72 -19.31
CA GLU A 25 -9.97 31.51 -18.26
C GLU A 25 -11.22 30.77 -17.78
N ILE A 26 -11.22 30.42 -16.51
CA ILE A 26 -12.45 30.07 -15.82
C ILE A 26 -13.16 31.40 -15.68
N VAL A 27 -14.01 31.70 -16.67
CA VAL A 27 -15.04 32.73 -16.55
C VAL A 27 -15.90 32.30 -15.36
N GLU A 28 -15.89 33.11 -14.30
CA GLU A 28 -16.89 33.04 -13.25
C GLU A 28 -18.26 33.16 -13.92
N ALA A 29 -18.94 32.03 -14.07
CA ALA A 29 -20.33 32.02 -14.46
C ALA A 29 -21.13 32.52 -13.26
N THR A 30 -21.40 33.83 -13.20
CA THR A 30 -22.53 34.36 -12.45
C THR A 30 -23.80 33.70 -12.96
N PRO A 31 -24.56 32.98 -12.12
CA PRO A 31 -25.84 32.43 -12.54
C PRO A 31 -26.84 33.59 -12.68
N THR A 32 -27.12 33.98 -13.93
CA THR A 32 -28.31 34.78 -14.25
C THR A 32 -29.52 33.85 -14.18
N CYS A 33 -30.13 33.77 -12.99
CA CYS A 33 -31.50 33.35 -12.86
C CYS A 33 -32.36 34.61 -13.06
N ASP A 34 -32.94 34.76 -14.25
CA ASP A 34 -34.03 35.70 -14.49
C ASP A 34 -35.25 35.19 -13.72
N ASP A 35 -35.42 35.69 -12.50
CA ASP A 35 -36.63 35.55 -11.69
C ASP A 35 -37.40 36.88 -11.80
N PRO A 36 -38.39 37.00 -12.70
CA PRO A 36 -39.24 38.17 -12.77
C PRO A 36 -40.25 38.09 -11.62
N ASP A 37 -40.24 39.09 -10.75
CA ASP A 37 -41.13 39.29 -9.59
C ASP A 37 -40.76 38.59 -8.27
N GLY A 38 -39.60 38.97 -7.73
CA GLY A 38 -39.33 38.84 -6.30
C GLY A 38 -38.43 39.95 -5.78
N GLN A 39 -39.01 41.03 -5.24
CA GLN A 39 -38.27 42.03 -4.45
C GLN A 39 -37.68 41.38 -3.18
N ARG A 40 -36.54 40.70 -3.29
CA ARG A 40 -35.72 40.38 -2.12
C ARG A 40 -35.00 41.64 -1.69
N GLN A 41 -35.35 42.14 -0.51
CA GLN A 41 -34.56 43.17 0.17
C GLN A 41 -33.11 42.68 0.28
N PRO A 42 -32.11 43.54 0.03
CA PRO A 42 -30.71 43.19 0.25
C PRO A 42 -30.55 42.83 1.72
N VAL A 43 -30.32 41.54 2.00
CA VAL A 43 -29.87 41.11 3.32
C VAL A 43 -28.51 41.77 3.51
N ALA A 44 -28.42 42.70 4.46
CA ALA A 44 -27.16 43.35 4.78
C ALA A 44 -26.15 42.25 5.14
N GLU A 45 -25.08 42.13 4.34
CA GLU A 45 -24.00 41.22 4.69
C GLU A 45 -23.50 41.63 6.08
N PRO A 46 -23.43 40.70 7.04
CA PRO A 46 -22.86 41.02 8.35
C PRO A 46 -21.45 41.55 8.12
N GLY A 47 -21.13 42.71 8.72
CA GLY A 47 -19.76 43.24 8.67
C GLY A 47 -18.76 42.19 9.17
N GLU A 48 -17.50 42.26 8.72
CA GLU A 48 -16.45 41.28 9.04
C GLU A 48 -16.40 40.89 10.53
N ASP A 49 -16.64 41.85 11.42
CA ASP A 49 -16.69 41.64 12.87
C ASP A 49 -17.83 40.69 13.30
N GLY A 50 -19.02 40.82 12.71
CA GLY A 50 -20.15 39.93 13.01
C GLY A 50 -19.94 38.50 12.52
N GLN A 51 -19.22 38.33 11.40
CA GLN A 51 -18.85 37.01 10.91
C GLN A 51 -17.83 36.33 11.83
N LEU A 52 -16.87 37.09 12.38
CA LEU A 52 -15.89 36.59 13.35
C LEU A 52 -16.53 36.15 14.67
N ASP A 53 -17.52 36.89 15.17
CA ASP A 53 -18.24 36.54 16.40
C ASP A 53 -19.13 35.30 16.23
N MET A 54 -19.83 35.18 15.10
CA MET A 54 -20.59 33.97 14.78
C MET A 54 -19.66 32.76 14.65
N ILE A 55 -18.53 32.90 13.96
CA ILE A 55 -17.51 31.85 13.89
C ILE A 55 -17.00 31.52 15.28
N ALA A 56 -16.76 32.50 16.15
CA ALA A 56 -16.30 32.28 17.52
C ALA A 56 -17.27 31.45 18.34
N GLU A 57 -18.56 31.75 18.27
CA GLU A 57 -19.59 31.02 18.98
C GLU A 57 -19.74 29.59 18.45
N VAL A 58 -19.74 29.42 17.13
CA VAL A 58 -19.79 28.11 16.47
C VAL A 58 -18.56 27.28 16.82
N VAL A 59 -17.36 27.88 16.78
CA VAL A 59 -16.12 27.19 17.17
C VAL A 59 -16.15 26.82 18.65
N GLY A 60 -16.55 27.73 19.53
CA GLY A 60 -16.60 27.47 20.98
C GLY A 60 -17.52 26.30 21.33
N ARG A 61 -18.67 26.19 20.66
CA ARG A 61 -19.58 25.05 20.83
C ARG A 61 -19.04 23.76 20.18
N ARG A 62 -18.46 23.85 18.98
CA ARG A 62 -18.10 22.68 18.16
C ARG A 62 -16.67 22.17 18.36
N ALA A 63 -15.80 22.93 19.01
CA ALA A 63 -14.48 22.48 19.46
C ALA A 63 -14.56 21.51 20.65
N SER A 64 -15.76 21.28 21.19
CA SER A 64 -16.00 20.23 22.15
C SER A 64 -15.72 18.87 21.49
N LEU A 65 -14.87 18.05 22.13
CA LEU A 65 -14.60 16.68 21.71
C LEU A 65 -15.75 15.71 22.07
N GLN A 66 -16.86 16.22 22.61
CA GLN A 66 -18.02 15.45 23.02
C GLN A 66 -19.07 15.45 21.91
N VAL A 67 -19.67 14.28 21.67
CA VAL A 67 -20.84 14.15 20.81
C VAL A 67 -22.06 14.58 21.63
N ASP A 68 -22.66 15.72 21.27
CA ASP A 68 -23.94 16.12 21.82
C ASP A 68 -25.08 15.25 21.25
N ASP A 69 -26.23 15.24 21.93
CA ASP A 69 -27.38 14.43 21.51
C ASP A 69 -27.89 14.84 20.12
N GLU A 70 -27.73 16.12 19.77
CA GLU A 70 -28.06 16.64 18.46
C GLU A 70 -27.15 16.06 17.38
N SER A 71 -25.82 15.93 17.57
CA SER A 71 -24.90 15.42 16.55
C SER A 71 -24.94 13.89 16.37
N LYS A 72 -25.67 13.15 17.20
CA LYS A 72 -25.78 11.68 17.07
C LYS A 72 -26.34 11.24 15.72
N HIS A 73 -27.15 12.06 15.06
CA HIS A 73 -27.67 11.75 13.71
C HIS A 73 -26.63 11.95 12.60
N LEU A 74 -25.55 12.70 12.88
CA LEU A 74 -24.45 12.96 11.96
C LEU A 74 -23.39 11.86 11.99
N LEU A 75 -23.36 11.04 13.03
CA LEU A 75 -22.46 9.89 13.13
C LEU A 75 -22.83 8.84 12.09
N ARG A 76 -22.25 8.94 10.89
CA ARG A 76 -22.50 8.03 9.78
C ARG A 76 -21.24 7.36 9.30
N ALA A 77 -21.36 6.08 8.98
CA ALA A 77 -20.25 5.26 8.52
C ALA A 77 -20.66 4.39 7.34
N ILE A 78 -19.67 3.93 6.60
CA ILE A 78 -19.83 2.96 5.51
C ILE A 78 -19.06 1.69 5.87
N PRO A 79 -19.57 0.48 5.55
CA PRO A 79 -18.74 -0.70 5.60
C PRO A 79 -17.56 -0.55 4.62
N LEU A 80 -16.32 -0.70 5.10
CA LEU A 80 -15.11 -0.62 4.25
C LEU A 80 -15.19 -1.49 2.99
N ALA A 81 -15.74 -2.70 3.08
CA ALA A 81 -15.98 -3.56 1.92
C ALA A 81 -16.90 -2.90 0.88
N ARG A 82 -17.97 -2.22 1.31
CA ARG A 82 -18.86 -1.47 0.41
C ARG A 82 -18.15 -0.28 -0.23
N ALA A 83 -17.28 0.42 0.51
CA ALA A 83 -16.45 1.50 -0.03
C ALA A 83 -15.46 0.99 -1.09
N LEU A 84 -14.87 -0.20 -0.89
CA LEU A 84 -13.94 -0.80 -1.86
C LEU A 84 -14.65 -1.35 -3.12
N ARG A 85 -15.95 -1.65 -3.08
CA ARG A 85 -16.70 -2.00 -4.31
C ARG A 85 -16.81 -0.83 -5.29
N ARG A 86 -16.55 0.40 -4.86
CA ARG A 86 -16.63 1.63 -5.69
C ARG A 86 -15.30 2.36 -5.70
N PRO A 87 -14.35 2.00 -6.60
CA PRO A 87 -13.04 2.62 -6.64
C PRO A 87 -13.09 4.14 -6.86
N ASN A 88 -14.17 4.67 -7.46
CA ASN A 88 -14.38 6.10 -7.67
C ASN A 88 -14.47 6.91 -6.36
N LEU A 89 -14.92 6.30 -5.25
CA LEU A 89 -14.93 6.95 -3.92
C LEU A 89 -13.55 7.41 -3.48
N TRP A 90 -12.49 6.77 -3.98
CA TRP A 90 -11.12 7.08 -3.61
C TRP A 90 -10.46 8.04 -4.60
N ARG A 91 -10.98 8.10 -5.84
CA ARG A 91 -10.37 8.77 -7.00
C ARG A 91 -10.86 10.19 -7.22
N THR A 92 -12.08 10.51 -6.80
CA THR A 92 -12.71 11.80 -7.09
C THR A 92 -12.96 12.54 -5.80
N SER A 93 -12.52 13.80 -5.73
CA SER A 93 -12.81 14.69 -4.61
C SER A 93 -14.30 15.02 -4.59
N PRO A 94 -14.95 15.17 -3.41
CA PRO A 94 -16.36 15.58 -3.33
C PRO A 94 -16.65 16.85 -4.11
N VAL A 95 -15.69 17.79 -4.14
CA VAL A 95 -15.82 19.09 -4.81
C VAL A 95 -16.04 18.94 -6.32
N ASP A 96 -15.54 17.85 -6.92
CA ASP A 96 -15.63 17.62 -8.37
C ASP A 96 -16.91 16.85 -8.78
N LEU A 97 -17.74 16.47 -7.81
CA LEU A 97 -18.99 15.74 -8.06
C LEU A 97 -20.16 16.70 -8.19
N ASP A 98 -21.12 16.35 -9.05
CA ASP A 98 -22.42 17.03 -9.11
C ASP A 98 -23.25 16.79 -7.83
N PRO A 99 -24.19 17.70 -7.49
CA PRO A 99 -25.00 17.58 -6.28
C PRO A 99 -25.76 16.26 -6.15
N ALA A 100 -26.32 15.71 -7.24
CA ALA A 100 -27.07 14.45 -7.19
C ALA A 100 -26.15 13.25 -6.93
N SER A 101 -24.91 13.27 -7.42
CA SER A 101 -23.91 12.27 -7.07
C SER A 101 -23.49 12.37 -5.61
N ARG A 102 -23.30 13.58 -5.08
CA ARG A 102 -22.98 13.83 -3.66
C ARG A 102 -24.07 13.32 -2.71
N GLU A 103 -25.34 13.55 -3.04
CA GLU A 103 -26.47 13.05 -2.26
C GLU A 103 -26.49 11.51 -2.24
N ARG A 104 -26.34 10.88 -3.41
CA ARG A 104 -26.25 9.41 -3.52
C ARG A 104 -25.08 8.84 -2.72
N LEU A 105 -23.99 9.58 -2.54
CA LEU A 105 -22.87 9.16 -1.69
C LEU A 105 -23.23 9.20 -0.20
N TRP A 106 -23.94 10.23 0.25
CA TRP A 106 -24.44 10.34 1.61
C TRP A 106 -25.43 9.23 1.97
N GLU A 107 -26.30 8.84 1.04
CA GLU A 107 -27.23 7.71 1.21
C GLU A 107 -26.53 6.35 1.34
N MET A 108 -25.26 6.23 0.94
CA MET A 108 -24.50 4.99 1.09
C MET A 108 -24.03 4.73 2.53
N SER A 109 -23.89 5.78 3.33
CA SER A 109 -23.54 5.66 4.74
C SER A 109 -24.78 5.39 5.59
N THR A 110 -24.58 4.85 6.78
CA THR A 110 -25.65 4.55 7.73
C THR A 110 -25.30 5.17 9.08
N GLN A 111 -26.31 5.59 9.84
CA GLN A 111 -26.09 6.09 11.19
C GLN A 111 -25.49 4.98 12.08
N VAL A 112 -24.50 5.34 12.90
CA VAL A 112 -23.79 4.46 13.82
C VAL A 112 -23.57 5.15 15.15
N SER A 113 -23.31 4.38 16.20
CA SER A 113 -22.93 4.93 17.52
C SER A 113 -21.42 5.14 17.68
N SER A 114 -20.60 4.49 16.84
CA SER A 114 -19.13 4.57 16.88
C SER A 114 -18.52 4.11 15.56
N PHE A 115 -17.25 4.45 15.33
CA PHE A 115 -16.48 3.99 14.17
C PHE A 115 -15.51 2.88 14.58
N ASP A 116 -15.43 1.81 13.79
CA ASP A 116 -14.36 0.84 13.95
C ASP A 116 -13.03 1.42 13.46
N VAL A 117 -13.06 2.21 12.38
CA VAL A 117 -11.88 2.86 11.80
C VAL A 117 -12.25 4.24 11.27
N PHE A 118 -11.51 5.28 11.66
CA PHE A 118 -11.53 6.58 11.01
C PHE A 118 -10.43 6.63 9.95
N ILE A 119 -10.79 6.77 8.67
CA ILE A 119 -9.81 6.76 7.57
C ILE A 119 -9.40 8.20 7.26
N SER A 120 -8.26 8.62 7.81
CA SER A 120 -7.65 9.90 7.49
C SER A 120 -6.76 9.79 6.26
N HIS A 121 -6.90 10.72 5.32
CA HIS A 121 -6.15 10.71 4.08
C HIS A 121 -6.09 12.10 3.43
N THR A 122 -5.29 12.23 2.37
CA THR A 122 -5.23 13.45 1.55
C THR A 122 -5.73 13.19 0.13
N TRP A 123 -6.53 14.11 -0.41
CA TRP A 123 -7.01 14.10 -1.79
C TRP A 123 -5.90 14.39 -2.83
N GLN A 124 -4.74 14.92 -2.39
CA GLN A 124 -3.58 15.10 -3.27
C GLN A 124 -2.92 13.78 -3.67
N THR A 125 -3.16 12.70 -2.93
CA THR A 125 -2.64 11.38 -3.26
C THR A 125 -3.60 10.63 -4.18
N SER A 126 -3.04 10.07 -5.25
CA SER A 126 -3.80 9.29 -6.24
C SER A 126 -4.75 8.28 -5.59
N GLY A 127 -6.03 8.39 -5.94
CA GLY A 127 -7.07 7.51 -5.42
C GLY A 127 -6.89 6.04 -5.74
N LEU A 128 -6.32 5.72 -6.90
CA LEU A 128 -6.03 4.35 -7.27
C LEU A 128 -5.04 3.71 -6.29
N ARG A 129 -4.04 4.46 -5.82
CA ARG A 129 -3.08 3.95 -4.84
C ARG A 129 -3.73 3.70 -3.48
N LYS A 130 -4.57 4.64 -3.01
CA LYS A 130 -5.39 4.46 -1.78
C LYS A 130 -6.25 3.19 -1.88
N TYR A 131 -6.97 3.05 -3.00
CA TYR A 131 -7.82 1.91 -3.29
C TYR A 131 -7.04 0.58 -3.29
N LEU A 132 -5.97 0.48 -4.07
CA LEU A 132 -5.18 -0.76 -4.16
C LEU A 132 -4.52 -1.13 -2.82
N SER A 133 -4.06 -0.14 -2.06
CA SER A 133 -3.49 -0.37 -0.73
C SER A 133 -4.53 -0.95 0.23
N LEU A 134 -5.71 -0.33 0.33
CA LEU A 134 -6.80 -0.84 1.16
C LEU A 134 -7.33 -2.20 0.67
N LEU A 135 -7.41 -2.41 -0.65
CA LEU A 135 -7.80 -3.67 -1.26
C LEU A 135 -6.82 -4.77 -0.87
N LEU A 136 -5.51 -4.52 -0.87
CA LEU A 136 -4.50 -5.50 -0.45
C LEU A 136 -4.52 -5.75 1.06
N GLN A 137 -4.62 -4.70 1.88
CA GLN A 137 -4.70 -4.81 3.34
C GLN A 137 -5.89 -5.67 3.79
N THR A 138 -7.03 -5.53 3.10
CA THR A 138 -8.22 -6.31 3.42
C THR A 138 -8.23 -7.64 2.67
N GLY A 139 -8.00 -7.66 1.37
CA GLY A 139 -8.23 -8.81 0.50
C GLY A 139 -7.16 -9.90 0.47
N TRP A 140 -5.97 -9.69 1.05
CA TRP A 140 -4.85 -10.64 0.92
C TRP A 140 -5.20 -12.08 1.32
N LYS A 141 -6.01 -12.29 2.38
CA LYS A 141 -6.38 -13.65 2.83
C LYS A 141 -7.17 -14.40 1.76
N VAL A 142 -8.11 -13.71 1.12
CA VAL A 142 -8.95 -14.28 0.06
C VAL A 142 -8.09 -14.57 -1.16
N ALA A 143 -7.21 -13.64 -1.54
CA ALA A 143 -6.25 -13.82 -2.62
C ALA A 143 -5.34 -15.04 -2.39
N THR A 144 -4.74 -15.14 -1.20
CA THR A 144 -3.88 -16.27 -0.85
C THR A 144 -4.66 -17.59 -0.88
N LEU A 145 -5.83 -17.64 -0.25
CA LEU A 145 -6.64 -18.85 -0.19
C LEU A 145 -7.11 -19.28 -1.59
N SER A 146 -7.61 -18.35 -2.41
CA SER A 146 -8.07 -18.67 -3.76
C SER A 146 -6.93 -19.14 -4.66
N GLY A 147 -5.74 -18.53 -4.54
CA GLY A 147 -4.55 -18.98 -5.25
C GLY A 147 -4.11 -20.39 -4.84
N VAL A 148 -4.04 -20.67 -3.54
CA VAL A 148 -3.70 -22.02 -3.04
C VAL A 148 -4.72 -23.07 -3.50
N THR A 149 -6.01 -22.76 -3.43
CA THR A 149 -7.07 -23.66 -3.94
C THR A 149 -6.92 -23.91 -5.43
N ALA A 150 -6.63 -22.89 -6.23
CA ALA A 150 -6.42 -23.05 -7.67
C ALA A 150 -5.19 -23.91 -7.99
N MET A 151 -4.08 -23.71 -7.29
CA MET A 151 -2.89 -24.56 -7.43
C MET A 151 -3.19 -26.03 -7.09
N ALA A 152 -3.89 -26.27 -5.98
CA ALA A 152 -4.28 -27.62 -5.59
C ALA A 152 -5.21 -28.27 -6.63
N ALA A 153 -6.19 -27.52 -7.15
CA ALA A 153 -7.08 -28.00 -8.20
C ALA A 153 -6.32 -28.31 -9.50
N ALA A 154 -5.41 -27.44 -9.93
CA ALA A 154 -4.56 -27.67 -11.10
C ALA A 154 -3.68 -28.91 -10.93
N PHE A 155 -3.08 -29.09 -9.76
CA PHE A 155 -2.29 -30.27 -9.43
C PHE A 155 -3.13 -31.56 -9.53
N ILE A 156 -4.31 -31.59 -8.90
CA ILE A 156 -5.21 -32.76 -8.92
C ILE A 156 -5.65 -33.07 -10.35
N LEU A 157 -6.13 -32.08 -11.09
CA LEU A 157 -6.59 -32.26 -12.47
C LEU A 157 -5.47 -32.73 -13.40
N GLY A 158 -4.24 -32.26 -13.19
CA GLY A 158 -3.06 -32.74 -13.91
C GLY A 158 -2.68 -34.17 -13.53
N ALA A 159 -2.73 -34.52 -12.24
CA ALA A 159 -2.44 -35.88 -11.75
C ALA A 159 -3.46 -36.92 -12.22
N THR A 160 -4.71 -36.49 -12.49
CA THR A 160 -5.76 -37.32 -13.09
C THR A 160 -5.80 -37.23 -14.61
N SER A 161 -4.80 -36.62 -15.25
CA SER A 161 -4.70 -36.45 -16.72
C SER A 161 -5.89 -35.72 -17.36
N VAL A 162 -6.61 -34.90 -16.60
CA VAL A 162 -7.70 -34.05 -17.12
C VAL A 162 -7.12 -32.76 -17.70
N LEU A 163 -6.12 -32.18 -17.06
CA LEU A 163 -5.36 -31.06 -17.63
C LEU A 163 -4.25 -31.59 -18.54
N PRO A 164 -4.09 -31.05 -19.76
CA PRO A 164 -3.04 -31.48 -20.67
C PRO A 164 -1.67 -31.07 -20.15
N LEU A 165 -0.65 -31.89 -20.36
CA LEU A 165 0.75 -31.59 -20.02
C LEU A 165 1.55 -31.49 -21.32
N PRO A 166 1.46 -30.35 -22.04
CA PRO A 166 1.90 -30.25 -23.44
C PRO A 166 3.42 -30.21 -23.61
N PHE A 167 4.17 -30.03 -22.53
CA PHE A 167 5.63 -29.93 -22.56
C PHE A 167 6.27 -31.19 -21.99
N GLN A 168 7.56 -31.34 -22.25
CA GLN A 168 8.39 -32.37 -21.64
C GLN A 168 9.59 -31.72 -20.97
N ILE A 169 9.92 -32.21 -19.78
CA ILE A 169 11.14 -31.83 -19.06
C ILE A 169 11.92 -33.10 -18.75
N THR A 170 13.24 -33.06 -18.89
CA THR A 170 14.13 -34.14 -18.43
C THR A 170 14.83 -33.64 -17.18
N PRO A 171 14.32 -33.96 -15.97
CA PRO A 171 14.96 -33.53 -14.74
C PRO A 171 16.33 -34.21 -14.64
N LEU A 172 17.40 -33.42 -14.50
CA LEU A 172 18.71 -33.98 -14.22
C LEU A 172 18.74 -34.38 -12.73
N GLN A 173 18.23 -35.56 -12.39
CA GLN A 173 18.12 -36.11 -11.04
C GLN A 173 19.08 -37.28 -10.82
N TRP A 174 19.34 -37.60 -9.54
CA TRP A 174 20.04 -38.84 -9.19
C TRP A 174 19.12 -40.03 -9.48
N ASP A 175 19.60 -40.97 -10.31
CA ASP A 175 18.95 -42.24 -10.63
C ASP A 175 17.59 -42.08 -11.34
N PHE A 176 17.36 -40.93 -11.98
CA PHE A 176 16.14 -40.68 -12.76
C PHE A 176 16.42 -39.67 -13.87
N GLU A 177 16.39 -40.14 -15.12
CA GLU A 177 16.66 -39.34 -16.34
C GLU A 177 15.52 -39.43 -17.36
N GLU A 178 14.34 -39.86 -16.92
CA GLU A 178 13.19 -40.06 -17.80
C GLU A 178 12.53 -38.72 -18.17
N ALA A 179 12.04 -38.63 -19.41
CA ALA A 179 11.27 -37.48 -19.86
C ALA A 179 9.91 -37.43 -19.14
N CYS A 180 9.67 -36.33 -18.42
CA CYS A 180 8.46 -36.10 -17.64
C CYS A 180 7.51 -35.16 -18.38
N PRO A 181 6.21 -35.50 -18.53
CA PRO A 181 5.23 -34.56 -19.06
C PRO A 181 5.04 -33.40 -18.08
N PHE A 182 4.94 -32.17 -18.59
CA PHE A 182 4.91 -30.94 -17.80
C PHE A 182 3.86 -29.95 -18.31
N GLY A 183 3.28 -29.16 -17.40
CA GLY A 183 2.39 -28.05 -17.71
C GLY A 183 2.41 -27.00 -16.59
N PRO A 184 2.52 -25.69 -16.89
CA PRO A 184 2.70 -24.61 -15.90
C PRO A 184 1.38 -24.17 -15.24
N TRP A 185 0.44 -25.10 -15.05
CA TRP A 185 -0.93 -24.76 -14.69
C TRP A 185 -1.05 -24.28 -13.25
N GLY A 186 -0.33 -24.86 -12.30
CA GLY A 186 -0.29 -24.43 -10.91
C GLY A 186 0.20 -22.99 -10.80
N CYS A 187 1.35 -22.67 -11.40
CA CYS A 187 1.90 -21.32 -11.41
C CYS A 187 0.92 -20.29 -12.00
N LEU A 188 0.38 -20.57 -13.21
CA LEU A 188 -0.49 -19.62 -13.92
C LEU A 188 -1.85 -19.46 -13.24
N SER A 189 -2.53 -20.57 -12.92
CA SER A 189 -3.86 -20.54 -12.32
C SER A 189 -3.82 -20.01 -10.89
N GLY A 190 -2.84 -20.42 -10.07
CA GLY A 190 -2.66 -19.94 -8.71
C GLY A 190 -2.49 -18.43 -8.64
N SER A 191 -1.63 -17.90 -9.50
CA SER A 191 -1.36 -16.46 -9.56
C SER A 191 -2.58 -15.67 -10.07
N PHE A 192 -3.20 -16.12 -11.16
CA PHE A 192 -4.36 -15.46 -11.75
C PHE A 192 -5.59 -15.49 -10.82
N VAL A 193 -5.91 -16.64 -10.22
CA VAL A 193 -7.05 -16.80 -9.32
C VAL A 193 -6.80 -16.09 -7.97
N SER A 194 -5.54 -15.96 -7.54
CA SER A 194 -5.20 -15.09 -6.40
C SER A 194 -5.51 -13.62 -6.69
N LEU A 195 -5.15 -13.13 -7.88
CA LEU A 195 -5.48 -11.75 -8.29
C LEU A 195 -6.99 -11.54 -8.37
N LEU A 196 -7.72 -12.49 -8.95
CA LEU A 196 -9.18 -12.44 -8.98
C LEU A 196 -9.77 -12.47 -7.56
N GLY A 197 -9.25 -13.33 -6.68
CA GLY A 197 -9.67 -13.42 -5.28
C GLY A 197 -9.48 -12.11 -4.53
N LEU A 198 -8.41 -11.36 -4.83
CA LEU A 198 -8.17 -10.03 -4.28
C LEU A 198 -9.33 -9.08 -4.62
N PHE A 199 -9.71 -9.00 -5.90
CA PHE A 199 -10.78 -8.12 -6.38
C PHE A 199 -12.19 -8.58 -5.97
N ILE A 200 -12.41 -9.90 -5.85
CA ILE A 200 -13.68 -10.46 -5.36
C ILE A 200 -13.84 -10.23 -3.84
N SER A 201 -12.73 -10.07 -3.10
CA SER A 201 -12.75 -10.02 -1.64
C SER A 201 -13.72 -9.01 -1.00
N PRO A 202 -13.97 -7.80 -1.54
CA PRO A 202 -14.95 -6.86 -0.99
C PRO A 202 -16.41 -7.29 -1.26
N HIS A 203 -16.64 -8.20 -2.22
CA HIS A 203 -17.97 -8.68 -2.61
C HIS A 203 -18.43 -9.90 -1.81
N LEU A 204 -17.54 -10.56 -1.05
CA LEU A 204 -17.89 -11.73 -0.26
C LEU A 204 -18.79 -11.37 0.94
N PRO A 205 -19.93 -12.06 1.14
CA PRO A 205 -20.93 -11.70 2.16
C PRO A 205 -20.49 -12.04 3.59
N TYR A 206 -19.64 -13.06 3.77
CA TYR A 206 -19.27 -13.59 5.09
C TYR A 206 -18.24 -12.76 5.86
N ARG A 207 -17.85 -11.60 5.33
CA ARG A 207 -16.81 -10.78 5.94
C ARG A 207 -17.45 -9.66 6.76
N LYS A 208 -17.35 -9.77 8.09
CA LYS A 208 -17.61 -8.63 8.98
C LYS A 208 -16.70 -7.48 8.55
N SER A 209 -17.29 -6.50 7.88
CA SER A 209 -16.58 -5.32 7.42
C SER A 209 -16.56 -4.30 8.55
N SER A 210 -15.40 -3.72 8.82
CA SER A 210 -15.29 -2.58 9.72
C SER A 210 -16.18 -1.44 9.21
N MET A 211 -16.94 -0.84 10.12
CA MET A 211 -17.66 0.40 9.84
C MET A 211 -16.65 1.54 9.91
N CYS A 212 -16.39 2.16 8.76
CA CYS A 212 -15.41 3.23 8.67
C CYS A 212 -16.05 4.59 8.42
N PHE A 213 -15.49 5.60 9.06
CA PHE A 213 -15.70 6.99 8.67
C PHE A 213 -14.86 7.29 7.43
N LEU A 214 -15.51 7.84 6.41
CA LEU A 214 -14.86 8.33 5.19
C LEU A 214 -15.56 9.64 4.79
N ASP A 215 -14.85 10.75 4.88
CA ASP A 215 -15.32 12.13 4.67
C ASP A 215 -16.36 12.28 3.53
N ILE A 216 -16.06 11.75 2.35
CA ILE A 216 -16.90 11.90 1.14
C ILE A 216 -18.30 11.27 1.25
N VAL A 217 -18.48 10.26 2.12
CA VAL A 217 -19.78 9.58 2.32
C VAL A 217 -20.36 9.82 3.71
N SER A 218 -19.52 10.16 4.68
CA SER A 218 -19.86 10.32 6.09
C SER A 218 -20.16 11.75 6.49
N ILE A 219 -19.90 12.74 5.62
CA ILE A 219 -20.33 14.14 5.76
C ILE A 219 -21.29 14.44 4.61
N ASN A 220 -22.41 15.13 4.89
CA ASN A 220 -23.37 15.51 3.86
C ASN A 220 -22.68 16.55 2.98
N GLN A 221 -22.52 16.28 1.68
CA GLN A 221 -21.79 17.16 0.75
C GLN A 221 -22.73 18.09 -0.07
N VAL A 222 -24.03 18.08 0.22
CA VAL A 222 -25.08 18.81 -0.51
C VAL A 222 -25.70 19.91 0.36
N ASN A 223 -26.09 19.57 1.58
CA ASN A 223 -26.64 20.54 2.51
C ASN A 223 -25.47 21.30 3.19
N PRO A 224 -25.34 22.62 2.97
CA PRO A 224 -24.20 23.39 3.49
C PRO A 224 -24.15 23.39 5.02
N ASP A 225 -25.28 23.49 5.71
CA ASP A 225 -25.34 23.50 7.17
C ASP A 225 -24.83 22.17 7.74
N LEU A 226 -25.30 21.04 7.19
CA LEU A 226 -24.85 19.71 7.60
C LEU A 226 -23.39 19.43 7.18
N THR A 227 -22.94 20.00 6.06
CA THR A 227 -21.53 19.95 5.65
C THR A 227 -20.68 20.63 6.71
N GLU A 228 -21.06 21.84 7.08
CA GLU A 228 -20.37 22.69 8.05
C GLU A 228 -20.32 22.03 9.43
N ILE A 229 -21.45 21.51 9.92
CA ILE A 229 -21.50 20.77 11.19
C ILE A 229 -20.63 19.51 11.11
N GLY A 230 -20.64 18.80 9.97
CA GLY A 230 -19.82 17.61 9.79
C GLY A 230 -18.31 17.89 9.75
N VAL A 231 -17.89 18.97 9.08
CA VAL A 231 -16.48 19.37 8.96
C VAL A 231 -15.96 19.86 10.31
N TYR A 232 -16.67 20.77 10.97
CA TYR A 232 -16.23 21.32 12.25
C TYR A 232 -16.49 20.38 13.44
N GLY A 233 -17.38 19.39 13.28
CA GLY A 233 -17.64 18.32 14.24
C GLY A 233 -16.66 17.14 14.16
N ILE A 234 -15.60 17.21 13.34
CA ILE A 234 -14.67 16.10 13.13
C ILE A 234 -13.98 15.65 14.42
N GLY A 235 -13.75 16.56 15.38
CA GLY A 235 -13.20 16.22 16.70
C GLY A 235 -14.11 15.26 17.48
N ALA A 236 -15.42 15.47 17.42
CA ALA A 236 -16.41 14.58 18.02
C ALA A 236 -16.50 13.24 17.27
N PHE A 237 -16.29 13.22 15.96
CA PHE A 237 -16.21 11.98 15.19
C PHE A 237 -14.97 11.16 15.55
N LEU A 238 -13.84 11.83 15.76
CA LEU A 238 -12.60 11.19 16.20
C LEU A 238 -12.73 10.62 17.61
N SER A 239 -13.46 11.28 18.52
CA SER A 239 -13.63 10.80 19.91
C SER A 239 -14.44 9.50 20.03
N VAL A 240 -15.26 9.17 19.03
CA VAL A 240 -16.01 7.90 18.97
C VAL A 240 -15.36 6.85 18.05
N ALA A 241 -14.16 7.11 17.53
CA ALA A 241 -13.42 6.18 16.67
C ALA A 241 -12.45 5.28 17.46
N LYS A 242 -12.57 3.96 17.27
CA LYS A 242 -11.68 2.98 17.94
C LYS A 242 -10.25 2.98 17.40
N GLU A 243 -10.08 3.32 16.13
CA GLU A 243 -8.80 3.37 15.43
C GLU A 243 -8.76 4.58 14.49
N LEU A 244 -7.69 5.36 14.53
CA LEU A 244 -7.34 6.32 13.47
C LEU A 244 -6.38 5.64 12.51
N ARG A 245 -6.82 5.39 11.27
CA ARG A 245 -5.99 4.84 10.20
C ARG A 245 -5.60 5.92 9.22
N ILE A 246 -4.30 6.18 9.15
CA ILE A 246 -3.74 7.22 8.30
C ILE A 246 -3.25 6.57 7.01
N LEU A 247 -3.94 6.84 5.90
CA LEU A 247 -3.47 6.45 4.56
C LEU A 247 -2.34 7.38 4.15
N TRP A 248 -1.15 6.94 4.53
CA TRP A 248 -0.03 7.82 4.68
C TRP A 248 0.76 7.99 3.37
N SER A 249 1.11 9.25 3.06
CA SER A 249 1.80 9.70 1.85
C SER A 249 2.57 11.01 2.09
N VAL A 250 3.49 11.39 1.20
CA VAL A 250 4.30 12.62 1.32
C VAL A 250 3.47 13.88 1.57
N PRO A 251 2.43 14.22 0.77
CA PRO A 251 1.66 15.44 0.97
C PRO A 251 0.75 15.42 2.21
N TYR A 252 0.72 14.35 2.98
CA TYR A 252 -0.17 14.25 4.13
C TYR A 252 0.24 15.24 5.23
N MET A 253 1.53 15.33 5.58
CA MET A 253 2.00 16.19 6.68
C MET A 253 2.07 17.68 6.31
N SER A 254 1.94 18.03 5.03
CA SER A 254 1.84 19.43 4.61
C SER A 254 0.42 19.98 4.73
N ARG A 255 -0.58 19.16 5.06
CA ARG A 255 -1.99 19.57 5.13
C ARG A 255 -2.40 19.84 6.57
N LEU A 256 -2.89 21.05 6.84
CA LEU A 256 -3.28 21.51 8.18
C LEU A 256 -4.30 20.56 8.84
N TRP A 257 -5.41 20.28 8.15
CA TRP A 257 -6.44 19.36 8.62
C TRP A 257 -5.91 17.95 8.94
N CYS A 258 -5.02 17.41 8.11
CA CYS A 258 -4.49 16.06 8.32
C CYS A 258 -3.65 15.97 9.60
N VAL A 259 -2.78 16.95 9.88
CA VAL A 259 -1.99 16.97 11.12
C VAL A 259 -2.88 17.25 12.33
N PHE A 260 -3.85 18.15 12.18
CA PHE A 260 -4.86 18.43 13.19
C PHE A 260 -5.66 17.19 13.57
N GLU A 261 -6.13 16.38 12.61
CA GLU A 261 -6.88 15.14 12.88
C GLU A 261 -6.09 14.16 13.76
N ILE A 262 -4.78 14.03 13.55
CA ILE A 262 -3.94 13.14 14.37
C ILE A 262 -3.88 13.65 15.81
N ALA A 263 -3.59 14.94 15.98
CA ALA A 263 -3.49 15.58 17.28
C ALA A 263 -4.84 15.59 18.01
N ALA A 264 -5.93 15.88 17.30
CA ALA A 264 -7.31 15.84 17.79
C ALA A 264 -7.67 14.42 18.26
N TYR A 265 -7.34 13.40 17.46
CA TYR A 265 -7.59 12.00 17.83
C TYR A 265 -6.84 11.61 19.09
N ARG A 266 -5.55 11.96 19.21
CA ARG A 266 -4.76 11.65 20.41
C ARG A 266 -5.30 12.37 21.64
N ARG A 267 -5.74 13.63 21.49
CA ARG A 267 -6.36 14.39 22.58
C ARG A 267 -7.67 13.77 23.04
N ALA A 268 -8.53 13.38 22.10
CA ALA A 268 -9.83 12.76 22.36
C ALA A 268 -9.72 11.31 22.86
N ASN A 269 -8.71 10.58 22.37
CA ASN A 269 -8.47 9.17 22.68
C ASN A 269 -7.00 8.99 23.10
N PRO A 270 -6.64 9.30 24.36
CA PRO A 270 -5.25 9.19 24.83
C PRO A 270 -4.66 7.77 24.66
N GLN A 271 -5.51 6.74 24.74
CA GLN A 271 -5.15 5.33 24.53
C GLN A 271 -5.61 4.79 23.16
N GLY A 272 -6.18 5.64 22.32
CA GLY A 272 -6.68 5.28 20.99
C GLY A 272 -5.56 4.71 20.11
N ARG A 273 -5.94 3.84 19.18
CA ARG A 273 -4.99 3.18 18.28
C ARG A 273 -4.77 4.04 17.03
N ILE A 274 -3.56 4.55 16.85
CA ILE A 274 -3.14 5.18 15.59
C ILE A 274 -2.40 4.14 14.74
N VAL A 275 -2.88 3.91 13.52
CA VAL A 275 -2.25 3.02 12.54
C VAL A 275 -1.78 3.83 11.34
N MET A 276 -0.47 3.95 11.19
CA MET A 276 0.17 4.48 9.99
C MET A 276 0.16 3.41 8.90
N ALA A 277 -0.64 3.62 7.85
CA ALA A 277 -0.78 2.72 6.72
C ALA A 277 -0.11 3.35 5.48
N PRO A 278 1.18 3.06 5.21
CA PRO A 278 1.92 3.65 4.10
C PRO A 278 1.38 3.10 2.79
N ILE A 279 0.68 3.92 2.01
CA ILE A 279 0.03 3.49 0.74
C ILE A 279 1.04 2.84 -0.23
N PHE A 280 2.30 3.22 -0.08
CA PHE A 280 3.38 2.76 -0.93
C PHE A 280 3.79 1.30 -0.69
N VAL A 281 3.65 0.74 0.51
CA VAL A 281 4.11 -0.64 0.79
C VAL A 281 3.28 -1.61 -0.05
N GLU A 282 1.96 -1.47 -0.02
CA GLU A 282 1.08 -2.33 -0.80
C GLU A 282 1.22 -2.08 -2.30
N THR A 283 1.49 -0.84 -2.72
CA THR A 283 1.77 -0.53 -4.13
C THR A 283 3.01 -1.29 -4.61
N VAL A 284 4.10 -1.29 -3.82
CA VAL A 284 5.30 -2.03 -4.19
C VAL A 284 5.04 -3.54 -4.18
N VAL A 285 4.34 -4.08 -3.18
CA VAL A 285 4.00 -5.51 -3.14
C VAL A 285 3.18 -5.91 -4.37
N PHE A 286 2.20 -5.09 -4.76
CA PHE A 286 1.40 -5.34 -5.98
C PHE A 286 2.27 -5.33 -7.23
N CYS A 287 3.15 -4.33 -7.40
CA CYS A 287 4.08 -4.26 -8.51
C CYS A 287 5.03 -5.46 -8.55
N MET A 288 5.66 -5.80 -7.41
CA MET A 288 6.56 -6.95 -7.31
C MET A 288 5.82 -8.25 -7.63
N TRP A 289 4.61 -8.44 -7.10
CA TRP A 289 3.81 -9.62 -7.38
C TRP A 289 3.46 -9.75 -8.87
N ALA A 290 2.98 -8.67 -9.49
CA ALA A 290 2.70 -8.65 -10.93
C ALA A 290 3.97 -8.91 -11.77
N CYS A 291 5.11 -8.34 -11.38
CA CYS A 291 6.40 -8.59 -12.04
C CYS A 291 6.76 -10.07 -11.94
N LEU A 292 6.68 -10.67 -10.75
CA LEU A 292 6.99 -12.09 -10.54
C LEU A 292 6.06 -13.00 -11.35
N MET A 293 4.77 -12.66 -11.47
CA MET A 293 3.83 -13.39 -12.32
C MET A 293 4.24 -13.33 -13.80
N ILE A 294 4.55 -12.13 -14.31
CA ILE A 294 5.02 -11.95 -15.69
C ILE A 294 6.31 -12.71 -15.92
N CYS A 295 7.24 -12.66 -14.96
CA CYS A 295 8.51 -13.36 -15.04
C CYS A 295 8.32 -14.87 -15.11
N ALA A 296 7.50 -15.43 -14.22
CA ALA A 296 7.21 -16.86 -14.21
C ALA A 296 6.54 -17.30 -15.52
N ALA A 297 5.51 -16.57 -15.98
CA ALA A 297 4.85 -16.85 -17.26
C ALA A 297 5.85 -16.79 -18.44
N TRP A 298 6.73 -15.78 -18.45
CA TRP A 298 7.71 -15.60 -19.52
C TRP A 298 8.78 -16.70 -19.54
N ILE A 299 9.32 -17.09 -18.37
CA ILE A 299 10.28 -18.19 -18.24
C ILE A 299 9.68 -19.47 -18.84
N TRP A 300 8.38 -19.73 -18.61
CA TRP A 300 7.72 -20.92 -19.15
C TRP A 300 7.44 -20.85 -20.64
N MET A 301 6.96 -19.71 -21.13
CA MET A 301 6.82 -19.51 -22.58
C MET A 301 8.15 -19.72 -23.27
N SER A 302 9.23 -19.13 -22.73
CA SER A 302 10.57 -19.27 -23.29
C SER A 302 11.10 -20.70 -23.16
N ALA A 303 10.89 -21.43 -22.07
CA ALA A 303 11.26 -22.84 -21.96
C ALA A 303 10.57 -23.71 -23.03
N GLY A 304 9.31 -23.43 -23.35
CA GLY A 304 8.57 -24.10 -24.44
C GLY A 304 9.13 -23.81 -25.84
N PHE A 305 9.68 -22.60 -26.07
CA PHE A 305 10.27 -22.22 -27.36
C PHE A 305 11.77 -22.54 -27.50
N ILE A 306 12.53 -22.52 -26.39
CA ILE A 306 13.99 -22.72 -26.35
C ILE A 306 14.39 -24.16 -26.72
N LEU A 307 13.49 -25.13 -26.60
CA LEU A 307 13.71 -26.49 -27.08
C LEU A 307 13.88 -26.56 -28.63
N GLY A 308 13.63 -25.48 -29.36
CA GLY A 308 13.80 -25.39 -30.82
C GLY A 308 15.04 -24.66 -31.32
N GLU A 309 15.40 -23.47 -30.79
CA GLU A 309 16.47 -22.64 -31.37
C GLU A 309 17.23 -21.77 -30.33
N GLY A 310 18.57 -21.90 -30.29
CA GLY A 310 19.55 -20.86 -29.89
C GLY A 310 19.56 -20.26 -28.46
N GLY A 311 20.74 -20.13 -27.86
CA GLY A 311 20.95 -19.45 -26.55
C GLY A 311 20.57 -17.96 -26.50
N PHE A 312 20.29 -17.32 -27.64
CA PHE A 312 19.87 -15.92 -27.72
C PHE A 312 18.54 -15.66 -26.99
N PHE A 313 17.56 -16.56 -27.11
CA PHE A 313 16.25 -16.42 -26.46
C PHE A 313 16.35 -16.47 -24.93
N VAL A 314 17.33 -17.20 -24.38
CA VAL A 314 17.59 -17.25 -22.94
C VAL A 314 18.06 -15.89 -22.43
N ILE A 315 19.00 -15.24 -23.13
CA ILE A 315 19.52 -13.92 -22.73
C ILE A 315 18.41 -12.87 -22.81
N LEU A 316 17.64 -12.85 -23.92
CA LEU A 316 16.51 -11.95 -24.06
C LEU A 316 15.47 -12.17 -22.97
N ALA A 317 15.18 -13.43 -22.64
CA ALA A 317 14.26 -13.76 -21.56
C ALA A 317 14.75 -13.26 -20.19
N LEU A 318 16.05 -13.42 -19.89
CA LEU A 318 16.62 -12.87 -18.67
C LEU A 318 16.50 -11.33 -18.63
N VAL A 319 16.81 -10.62 -19.72
CA VAL A 319 16.68 -9.15 -19.75
C VAL A 319 15.23 -8.71 -19.51
N VAL A 320 14.28 -9.35 -20.18
CA VAL A 320 12.84 -9.06 -20.03
C VAL A 320 12.36 -9.35 -18.60
N VAL A 321 12.83 -10.43 -17.98
CA VAL A 321 12.50 -10.82 -16.59
C VAL A 321 13.12 -9.87 -15.56
N LEU A 322 14.39 -9.48 -15.74
CA LEU A 322 15.10 -8.67 -14.75
C LEU A 322 14.70 -7.20 -14.79
N THR A 323 14.26 -6.68 -15.93
CA THR A 323 13.91 -5.25 -16.09
C THR A 323 12.77 -4.80 -15.16
N PRO A 324 11.61 -5.48 -15.09
CA PRO A 324 10.53 -5.13 -14.17
C PRO A 324 10.95 -5.20 -12.69
N VAL A 325 11.82 -6.15 -12.33
CA VAL A 325 12.36 -6.27 -10.97
C VAL A 325 13.23 -5.06 -10.64
N CYS A 326 14.13 -4.64 -11.53
CA CYS A 326 14.92 -3.42 -11.35
C CYS A 326 14.05 -2.17 -11.21
N VAL A 327 12.98 -2.04 -12.01
CA VAL A 327 12.01 -0.95 -11.89
C VAL A 327 11.29 -1.00 -10.53
N ALA A 328 10.85 -2.16 -10.09
CA ALA A 328 10.19 -2.33 -8.79
C ALA A 328 11.12 -1.93 -7.63
N ILE A 329 12.41 -2.28 -7.72
CA ILE A 329 13.43 -1.87 -6.74
C ILE A 329 13.62 -0.36 -6.76
N HIS A 330 13.69 0.26 -7.94
CA HIS A 330 13.79 1.72 -8.06
C HIS A 330 12.60 2.42 -7.39
N LEU A 331 11.39 1.94 -7.67
CA LEU A 331 10.16 2.47 -7.07
C LEU A 331 10.18 2.27 -5.56
N LEU A 332 10.57 1.09 -5.06
CA LEU A 332 10.72 0.80 -3.64
C LEU A 332 11.69 1.76 -2.96
N ARG A 333 12.85 2.06 -3.56
CA ARG A 333 13.81 3.05 -3.02
C ARG A 333 13.21 4.43 -2.91
N ARG A 334 12.60 4.93 -3.99
CA ARG A 334 11.95 6.26 -4.01
C ARG A 334 10.87 6.34 -2.93
N THR A 335 10.12 5.27 -2.79
CA THR A 335 9.10 5.09 -1.77
C THR A 335 9.67 5.11 -0.34
N LEU A 336 10.78 4.40 -0.09
CA LEU A 336 11.43 4.41 1.22
C LEU A 336 12.08 5.76 1.51
N ASN A 337 12.49 6.51 0.48
CA ASN A 337 12.96 7.88 0.63
C ASN A 337 11.82 8.81 1.07
N SER A 338 10.64 8.66 0.47
CA SER A 338 9.43 9.36 0.91
C SER A 338 9.10 9.09 2.39
N LYS A 339 9.48 7.92 2.92
CA LYS A 339 9.38 7.66 4.35
C LYS A 339 10.34 8.53 5.16
N HIS A 340 11.61 8.62 4.77
CA HIS A 340 12.59 9.45 5.46
C HIS A 340 12.19 10.93 5.47
N VAL A 341 11.85 11.47 4.29
CA VAL A 341 11.40 12.86 4.12
C VAL A 341 10.24 13.19 5.06
N LEU A 342 9.35 12.24 5.31
CA LEU A 342 8.23 12.50 6.19
C LEU A 342 8.57 12.44 7.68
N LEU A 343 9.37 11.45 8.09
CA LEU A 343 9.81 11.36 9.48
C LEU A 343 10.63 12.60 9.87
N GLU A 344 11.37 13.13 8.90
CA GLU A 344 12.05 14.42 8.97
C GLU A 344 11.05 15.59 8.98
N GLY A 345 10.03 15.56 8.12
CA GLY A 345 8.96 16.56 8.10
C GLY A 345 8.20 16.68 9.42
N LEU A 346 8.08 15.60 10.22
CA LEU A 346 7.55 15.66 11.58
C LEU A 346 8.48 16.41 12.54
N SER A 347 9.81 16.22 12.44
CA SER A 347 10.77 16.96 13.29
C SER A 347 10.88 18.44 12.93
N THR A 348 10.65 18.78 11.66
CA THR A 348 10.70 20.17 11.17
C THR A 348 9.32 20.79 11.00
N PHE A 349 8.26 20.12 11.44
CA PHE A 349 6.88 20.57 11.24
C PHE A 349 6.67 21.97 11.80
N GLU A 350 6.05 22.88 11.05
CA GLU A 350 5.72 24.23 11.49
C GLU A 350 4.25 24.50 11.13
N LEU A 351 3.44 24.86 12.13
CA LEU A 351 1.99 25.07 11.92
C LEU A 351 1.70 26.13 10.85
N GLN A 352 2.46 27.23 10.85
CA GLN A 352 2.34 28.32 9.89
C GLN A 352 2.56 27.90 8.43
N HIS A 353 3.39 26.89 8.20
CA HIS A 353 3.69 26.38 6.85
C HIS A 353 2.70 25.30 6.40
N ALA A 354 1.80 24.84 7.27
CA ALA A 354 0.79 23.88 6.90
C ALA A 354 -0.20 24.51 5.90
N HIS A 355 -0.42 23.83 4.78
CA HIS A 355 -1.33 24.26 3.73
C HIS A 355 -2.78 24.01 4.15
N CYS A 356 -3.59 25.06 4.12
CA CYS A 356 -5.04 25.00 4.19
C CYS A 356 -5.64 25.53 2.88
N ARG A 357 -6.70 24.89 2.37
CA ARG A 357 -7.33 25.34 1.10
C ARG A 357 -8.18 26.59 1.32
N LEU A 358 -8.85 26.67 2.46
CA LEU A 358 -9.78 27.72 2.81
C LEU A 358 -9.26 28.45 4.04
N GLU A 359 -9.31 29.78 4.03
CA GLU A 359 -8.75 30.56 5.14
C GLU A 359 -9.63 30.49 6.40
N HIS A 360 -10.95 30.39 6.24
CA HIS A 360 -11.86 30.15 7.36
C HIS A 360 -11.55 28.84 8.09
N ASP A 361 -11.22 27.77 7.35
CA ASP A 361 -10.80 26.49 7.94
C ASP A 361 -9.50 26.65 8.73
N ARG A 362 -8.57 27.48 8.22
CA ARG A 362 -7.32 27.78 8.94
C ARG A 362 -7.63 28.46 10.27
N LEU A 363 -8.46 29.51 10.26
CA LEU A 363 -8.85 30.22 11.48
C LEU A 363 -9.53 29.28 12.49
N PHE A 364 -10.45 28.44 12.02
CA PHE A 364 -11.10 27.42 12.85
C PHE A 364 -10.08 26.47 13.51
N VAL A 365 -9.21 25.87 12.70
CA VAL A 365 -8.22 24.90 13.18
C VAL A 365 -7.23 25.56 14.15
N HIS A 366 -6.77 26.78 13.84
CA HIS A 366 -5.87 27.53 14.73
C HIS A 366 -6.53 27.86 16.08
N ARG A 367 -7.82 28.21 16.09
CA ARG A 367 -8.55 28.44 17.33
C ARG A 367 -8.68 27.16 18.15
N ALA A 368 -9.11 26.06 17.53
CA ALA A 368 -9.19 24.76 18.20
C ALA A 368 -7.81 24.31 18.74
N ILE A 369 -6.73 24.58 18.00
CA ILE A 369 -5.36 24.34 18.45
C ILE A 369 -5.04 25.15 19.72
N ASN A 370 -5.32 26.46 19.71
CA ASN A 370 -5.08 27.32 20.87
C ASN A 370 -5.92 26.87 22.07
N ASP A 371 -7.18 26.47 21.87
CA ASP A 371 -8.05 26.01 22.94
C ASP A 371 -7.57 24.68 23.56
N TRP A 372 -7.06 23.75 22.74
CA TRP A 372 -6.66 22.42 23.21
C TRP A 372 -5.21 22.34 23.71
N TYR A 373 -4.31 23.09 23.10
CA TYR A 373 -2.87 23.06 23.36
C TYR A 373 -2.34 24.34 24.01
N GLY A 374 -3.16 25.38 24.15
CA GLY A 374 -2.79 26.66 24.76
C GLY A 374 -2.17 27.66 23.76
N SER A 375 -1.41 27.17 22.77
CA SER A 375 -0.85 28.00 21.70
C SER A 375 -0.47 27.18 20.46
N ALA A 376 -0.29 27.89 19.34
CA ALA A 376 0.30 27.35 18.11
C ALA A 376 1.69 26.73 18.32
N ASP A 377 2.51 27.33 19.20
CA ASP A 377 3.85 26.85 19.51
C ASP A 377 3.80 25.54 20.31
N ALA A 378 2.93 25.46 21.33
CA ALA A 378 2.74 24.25 22.12
C ALA A 378 2.21 23.08 21.27
N PHE A 379 1.34 23.36 20.30
CA PHE A 379 0.93 22.36 19.31
C PHE A 379 2.09 21.91 18.43
N THR A 380 2.89 22.84 17.92
CA THR A 380 4.04 22.52 17.09
C THR A 380 5.06 21.68 17.86
N GLU A 381 5.32 22.01 19.13
CA GLU A 381 6.15 21.22 20.04
C GLU A 381 5.56 19.83 20.29
N HIS A 382 4.23 19.72 20.49
CA HIS A 382 3.55 18.44 20.63
C HIS A 382 3.72 17.55 19.38
N VAL A 383 3.56 18.12 18.19
CA VAL A 383 3.74 17.42 16.91
C VAL A 383 5.19 16.94 16.74
N ARG A 384 6.16 17.81 17.04
CA ARG A 384 7.60 17.53 16.91
C ARG A 384 8.14 16.54 17.94
N GLY A 385 7.59 16.53 19.15
CA GLY A 385 8.03 15.67 20.25
C GLY A 385 7.13 14.46 20.44
N PRO A 386 6.18 14.48 21.41
CA PRO A 386 5.40 13.31 21.81
C PRO A 386 4.70 12.58 20.66
N LEU A 387 4.07 13.34 19.74
CA LEU A 387 3.34 12.73 18.64
C LEU A 387 4.29 12.06 17.64
N ARG A 388 5.40 12.72 17.29
CA ARG A 388 6.44 12.15 16.42
C ARG A 388 7.00 10.85 17.01
N GLU A 389 7.31 10.83 18.30
CA GLU A 389 7.83 9.62 18.97
C GLU A 389 6.85 8.46 18.90
N GLU A 390 5.56 8.73 19.12
CA GLU A 390 4.53 7.72 18.98
C GLU A 390 4.40 7.21 17.54
N LEU A 391 4.35 8.13 16.57
CA LEU A 391 4.28 7.76 15.16
C LEU A 391 5.51 6.96 14.75
N LEU A 392 6.71 7.32 15.23
CA LEU A 392 7.95 6.56 15.02
C LEU A 392 7.87 5.16 15.63
N LYS A 393 7.33 5.01 16.85
CA LYS A 393 7.11 3.71 17.47
C LYS A 393 6.16 2.86 16.64
N SER A 394 5.07 3.44 16.13
CA SER A 394 4.14 2.75 15.23
C SER A 394 4.78 2.39 13.87
N SER A 395 5.69 3.25 13.38
CA SER A 395 6.41 3.16 12.11
C SER A 395 7.47 2.05 12.08
N SER A 396 7.92 1.59 13.25
CA SER A 396 8.86 0.49 13.37
C SER A 396 8.33 -0.81 12.72
N ASN A 397 7.02 -0.87 12.47
CA ASN A 397 6.32 -1.94 11.76
C ASN A 397 6.26 -1.75 10.23
N PHE A 398 6.91 -0.75 9.63
CA PHE A 398 6.94 -0.53 8.18
C PHE A 398 7.73 -1.58 7.39
N THR A 399 8.13 -2.69 8.02
CA THR A 399 8.59 -3.87 7.30
C THR A 399 7.43 -4.44 6.49
N VAL A 400 7.71 -4.98 5.30
CA VAL A 400 6.71 -5.74 4.54
C VAL A 400 6.13 -6.83 5.46
N PRO A 401 4.82 -6.83 5.72
CA PRO A 401 4.23 -7.83 6.59
C PRO A 401 4.51 -9.26 6.10
N VAL A 402 4.80 -10.18 7.03
CA VAL A 402 5.18 -11.57 6.70
C VAL A 402 4.16 -12.24 5.78
N TYR A 403 2.87 -11.95 5.94
CA TYR A 403 1.81 -12.51 5.10
C TYR A 403 1.85 -12.04 3.64
N TYR A 404 2.45 -10.88 3.32
CA TYR A 404 2.66 -10.48 1.93
C TYR A 404 3.74 -11.31 1.24
N TYR A 405 4.68 -11.89 1.98
CA TYR A 405 5.62 -12.85 1.40
C TYR A 405 4.90 -14.09 0.89
N ALA A 406 3.83 -14.55 1.55
CA ALA A 406 3.04 -15.67 1.04
C ALA A 406 2.43 -15.37 -0.34
N LEU A 407 1.98 -14.13 -0.58
CA LEU A 407 1.52 -13.70 -1.91
C LEU A 407 2.67 -13.60 -2.91
N LEU A 408 3.79 -12.98 -2.52
CA LEU A 408 4.96 -12.84 -3.39
C LEU A 408 5.59 -14.20 -3.76
N MET A 409 5.50 -15.19 -2.88
CA MET A 409 6.03 -16.55 -3.12
C MET A 409 5.07 -17.43 -3.94
N MET A 410 3.82 -16.98 -4.18
CA MET A 410 2.82 -17.78 -4.88
C MET A 410 3.29 -18.30 -6.25
N PRO A 411 3.91 -17.49 -7.13
CA PRO A 411 4.38 -17.99 -8.44
C PRO A 411 5.42 -19.11 -8.30
N PHE A 412 6.35 -18.99 -7.35
CA PHE A 412 7.40 -19.98 -7.10
C PHE A 412 6.87 -21.28 -6.48
N VAL A 413 5.87 -21.18 -5.59
CA VAL A 413 5.21 -22.37 -5.04
C VAL A 413 4.46 -23.10 -6.15
N GLY A 414 3.71 -22.37 -6.99
CA GLY A 414 3.01 -22.95 -8.13
C GLY A 414 3.96 -23.62 -9.11
N GLU A 415 5.07 -22.96 -9.44
CA GLU A 415 6.16 -23.51 -10.27
C GLU A 415 6.69 -24.84 -9.71
N SER A 416 7.00 -24.87 -8.42
CA SER A 416 7.53 -26.08 -7.78
C SER A 416 6.49 -27.20 -7.73
N LEU A 417 5.19 -26.88 -7.58
CA LEU A 417 4.13 -27.88 -7.65
C LEU A 417 3.96 -28.46 -9.06
N ASP A 418 4.15 -27.65 -10.10
CA ASP A 418 4.12 -28.11 -11.49
C ASP A 418 5.31 -29.07 -11.77
N GLU A 419 6.50 -28.79 -11.24
CA GLU A 419 7.66 -29.69 -11.32
C GLU A 419 7.44 -31.00 -10.55
N VAL A 420 6.82 -30.94 -9.37
CA VAL A 420 6.44 -32.13 -8.59
C VAL A 420 5.44 -32.99 -9.34
N LEU A 421 4.43 -32.36 -9.96
CA LEU A 421 3.46 -33.07 -10.78
C LEU A 421 4.15 -33.77 -11.96
N ALA A 422 5.09 -33.09 -12.63
CA ALA A 422 5.83 -33.70 -13.74
C ALA A 422 6.64 -34.92 -13.28
N LEU A 423 7.34 -34.84 -12.16
CA LEU A 423 8.07 -35.98 -11.58
C LEU A 423 7.13 -37.15 -11.25
N TYR A 424 5.96 -36.85 -10.67
CA TYR A 424 4.95 -37.86 -10.37
C TYR A 424 4.46 -38.56 -11.65
N MET A 425 4.13 -37.79 -12.68
CA MET A 425 3.64 -38.33 -13.96
C MET A 425 4.73 -39.07 -14.75
N GLY A 426 6.00 -38.70 -14.57
CA GLY A 426 7.15 -39.43 -15.13
C GLY A 426 7.52 -40.70 -14.38
N GLY A 427 6.81 -41.05 -13.29
CA GLY A 427 7.09 -42.27 -12.52
C GLY A 427 8.30 -42.15 -11.58
N ALA A 428 8.70 -40.93 -11.20
CA ALA A 428 9.79 -40.73 -10.26
C ALA A 428 9.46 -41.36 -8.88
N SER A 429 10.48 -41.87 -8.19
CA SER A 429 10.29 -42.41 -6.85
C SER A 429 9.82 -41.34 -5.85
N TRP A 430 9.11 -41.73 -4.79
CA TRP A 430 8.67 -40.80 -3.74
C TRP A 430 9.85 -40.04 -3.11
N ARG A 431 11.05 -40.64 -3.07
CA ARG A 431 12.27 -39.99 -2.58
C ARG A 431 12.68 -38.81 -3.44
N ASN A 432 12.57 -38.94 -4.76
CA ASN A 432 12.88 -37.88 -5.71
C ASN A 432 11.87 -36.73 -5.60
N ILE A 433 10.59 -37.06 -5.48
CA ILE A 433 9.52 -36.07 -5.25
C ILE A 433 9.76 -35.32 -3.93
N LEU A 434 10.05 -36.02 -2.84
CA LEU A 434 10.28 -35.38 -1.54
C LEU A 434 11.59 -34.58 -1.52
N ALA A 435 12.64 -35.06 -2.18
CA ALA A 435 13.89 -34.32 -2.35
C ALA A 435 13.67 -33.00 -3.12
N HIS A 436 12.78 -33.01 -4.11
CA HIS A 436 12.36 -31.81 -4.84
C HIS A 436 11.61 -30.84 -3.92
N LEU A 437 10.55 -31.31 -3.25
CA LEU A 437 9.75 -30.49 -2.34
C LEU A 437 10.61 -29.82 -1.26
N LEU A 438 11.57 -30.54 -0.70
CA LEU A 438 12.49 -30.01 0.28
C LEU A 438 13.43 -28.97 -0.34
N ALA A 439 14.21 -29.33 -1.36
CA ALA A 439 15.23 -28.44 -1.88
C ALA A 439 14.64 -27.22 -2.60
N HIS A 440 13.67 -27.44 -3.50
CA HIS A 440 13.10 -26.40 -4.34
C HIS A 440 11.95 -25.66 -3.65
N THR A 441 10.95 -26.36 -3.13
CA THR A 441 9.81 -25.66 -2.50
C THR A 441 10.23 -25.01 -1.19
N VAL A 442 10.73 -25.78 -0.21
CA VAL A 442 11.05 -25.22 1.11
C VAL A 442 12.36 -24.42 1.07
N GLY A 443 13.43 -25.02 0.55
CA GLY A 443 14.77 -24.43 0.53
C GLY A 443 14.81 -23.12 -0.26
N LEU A 444 14.42 -23.13 -1.54
CA LEU A 444 14.47 -21.93 -2.37
C LEU A 444 13.45 -20.87 -1.96
N CYS A 445 12.21 -21.21 -1.54
CA CYS A 445 11.27 -20.17 -1.09
C CYS A 445 11.80 -19.42 0.14
N MET A 446 12.43 -20.11 1.10
CA MET A 446 13.05 -19.48 2.26
C MET A 446 14.27 -18.63 1.86
N TRP A 447 15.04 -19.09 0.87
CA TRP A 447 16.18 -18.37 0.32
C TRP A 447 15.76 -17.10 -0.44
N TYR A 448 14.71 -17.17 -1.26
CA TYR A 448 14.14 -16.04 -1.98
C TYR A 448 13.51 -15.02 -1.01
N SER A 449 12.84 -15.50 0.04
CA SER A 449 12.33 -14.62 1.11
C SER A 449 13.45 -13.82 1.77
N MET A 450 14.59 -14.46 2.05
CA MET A 450 15.80 -13.78 2.55
C MET A 450 16.34 -12.76 1.55
N ALA A 451 16.43 -13.11 0.27
CA ALA A 451 16.92 -12.20 -0.77
C ALA A 451 16.01 -10.99 -0.96
N LEU A 452 14.69 -11.17 -0.88
CA LEU A 452 13.71 -10.07 -0.93
C LEU A 452 13.88 -9.14 0.29
N GLU A 453 14.07 -9.69 1.48
CA GLU A 453 14.33 -8.90 2.69
C GLU A 453 15.66 -8.14 2.61
N LEU A 454 16.70 -8.76 2.06
CA LEU A 454 17.95 -8.09 1.75
C LEU A 454 17.72 -6.94 0.76
N CYS A 455 16.92 -7.17 -0.29
CA CYS A 455 16.57 -6.14 -1.25
C CYS A 455 15.84 -4.95 -0.59
N VAL A 456 14.87 -5.21 0.28
CA VAL A 456 14.15 -4.16 1.02
C VAL A 456 15.11 -3.40 1.95
N PHE A 457 15.97 -4.12 2.67
CA PHE A 457 16.98 -3.51 3.55
C PHE A 457 17.94 -2.61 2.78
N MET A 458 18.49 -3.08 1.66
CA MET A 458 19.39 -2.29 0.83
C MET A 458 18.65 -1.07 0.25
N SER A 459 17.44 -1.25 -0.28
CA SER A 459 16.62 -0.14 -0.77
C SER A 459 16.31 0.90 0.30
N TYR A 460 16.18 0.49 1.56
CA TYR A 460 16.01 1.39 2.70
C TYR A 460 17.31 2.12 3.05
N ARG A 461 18.42 1.39 3.21
CA ARG A 461 19.73 1.94 3.58
C ARG A 461 20.26 2.97 2.58
N TRP A 462 19.91 2.79 1.31
CA TRP A 462 20.28 3.64 0.17
C TRP A 462 19.05 4.23 -0.51
N ALA A 463 18.04 4.60 0.27
CA ALA A 463 16.81 5.20 -0.25
C ALA A 463 17.05 6.58 -0.88
N ALA A 464 17.94 7.39 -0.26
CA ALA A 464 18.27 8.73 -0.74
C ALA A 464 18.80 8.69 -2.18
N PRO A 465 18.25 9.50 -3.10
CA PRO A 465 18.71 9.55 -4.48
C PRO A 465 20.09 10.24 -4.57
N CYS A 466 20.94 9.75 -5.46
CA CYS A 466 22.13 10.50 -5.86
C CYS A 466 21.74 11.75 -6.67
N LYS A 467 22.56 12.82 -6.58
CA LYS A 467 22.33 14.09 -7.30
C LYS A 467 22.22 13.92 -8.82
N GLN A 468 22.92 12.95 -9.40
CA GLN A 468 22.91 12.66 -10.84
C GLN A 468 21.99 11.47 -11.15
N VAL A 469 21.17 11.59 -12.20
CA VAL A 469 20.23 10.55 -12.64
C VAL A 469 20.92 9.21 -12.93
N SER A 470 22.03 9.25 -13.66
CA SER A 470 22.84 8.06 -13.99
C SER A 470 23.37 7.36 -12.74
N SER A 471 23.83 8.13 -11.75
CA SER A 471 24.29 7.60 -10.45
C SER A 471 23.12 6.97 -9.67
N ASN A 472 21.92 7.54 -9.72
CA ASN A 472 20.74 6.98 -9.05
C ASN A 472 20.28 5.66 -9.70
N ILE A 473 20.36 5.55 -11.03
CA ILE A 473 20.12 4.28 -11.74
C ILE A 473 21.21 3.28 -11.37
N GLY A 474 22.49 3.66 -11.41
CA GLY A 474 23.62 2.80 -11.03
C GLY A 474 23.50 2.26 -9.60
N GLN A 475 23.05 3.09 -8.65
CA GLN A 475 22.77 2.70 -7.27
C GLN A 475 21.62 1.67 -7.20
N THR A 476 20.58 1.83 -8.01
CA THR A 476 19.48 0.85 -8.11
C THR A 476 19.99 -0.48 -8.65
N VAL A 477 20.80 -0.45 -9.72
CA VAL A 477 21.39 -1.65 -10.31
C VAL A 477 22.30 -2.34 -9.29
N ALA A 478 23.14 -1.60 -8.56
CA ALA A 478 23.99 -2.17 -7.51
C ALA A 478 23.16 -2.84 -6.39
N ILE A 479 22.05 -2.23 -5.98
CA ILE A 479 21.12 -2.80 -5.00
C ILE A 479 20.45 -4.06 -5.54
N PHE A 480 20.14 -4.12 -6.83
CA PHE A 480 19.55 -5.30 -7.48
C PHE A 480 20.55 -6.47 -7.62
N LEU A 481 21.80 -6.17 -7.98
CA LEU A 481 22.82 -7.20 -8.24
C LEU A 481 23.08 -8.09 -7.03
N LEU A 482 23.10 -7.55 -5.81
CA LEU A 482 23.39 -8.34 -4.61
C LEU A 482 22.29 -9.40 -4.30
N PRO A 483 20.99 -9.05 -4.16
CA PRO A 483 19.91 -10.04 -4.08
C PRO A 483 19.88 -11.01 -5.25
N ALA A 484 20.16 -10.56 -6.48
CA ALA A 484 20.22 -11.44 -7.65
C ALA A 484 21.35 -12.48 -7.53
N LEU A 485 22.53 -12.09 -7.06
CA LEU A 485 23.65 -13.00 -6.77
C LEU A 485 23.29 -13.99 -5.66
N VAL A 486 22.62 -13.52 -4.60
CA VAL A 486 22.14 -14.38 -3.51
C VAL A 486 21.14 -15.40 -4.04
N ILE A 487 20.15 -14.98 -4.84
CA ILE A 487 19.17 -15.86 -5.49
C ILE A 487 19.91 -16.89 -6.35
N GLY A 488 20.80 -16.45 -7.25
CA GLY A 488 21.56 -17.33 -8.13
C GLY A 488 22.37 -18.38 -7.37
N PHE A 489 23.06 -17.98 -6.30
CA PHE A 489 23.78 -18.92 -5.44
C PHE A 489 22.85 -19.95 -4.80
N GLY A 490 21.73 -19.51 -4.24
CA GLY A 490 20.72 -20.41 -3.65
C GLY A 490 20.17 -21.41 -4.68
N SER A 491 19.86 -20.95 -5.89
CA SER A 491 19.36 -21.80 -6.98
C SER A 491 20.42 -22.80 -7.47
N ILE A 492 21.71 -22.45 -7.45
CA ILE A 492 22.79 -23.40 -7.77
C ILE A 492 22.92 -24.46 -6.68
N VAL A 493 22.97 -24.05 -5.41
CA VAL A 493 23.11 -24.98 -4.28
C VAL A 493 21.88 -25.88 -4.13
N GLY A 494 20.67 -25.35 -4.30
CA GLY A 494 19.43 -26.12 -4.27
C GLY A 494 19.40 -27.19 -5.34
N ARG A 495 19.72 -26.84 -6.60
CA ARG A 495 19.81 -27.80 -7.71
C ARG A 495 20.92 -28.83 -7.48
N ALA A 496 22.08 -28.43 -6.98
CA ALA A 496 23.17 -29.34 -6.68
C ALA A 496 22.82 -30.31 -5.54
N SER A 497 22.09 -29.84 -4.53
CA SER A 497 21.63 -30.65 -3.40
C SER A 497 20.62 -31.68 -3.87
N PHE A 498 19.64 -31.26 -4.68
CA PHE A 498 18.66 -32.12 -5.30
C PHE A 498 19.29 -33.22 -6.19
N ARG A 499 20.28 -32.85 -7.02
CA ARG A 499 21.07 -33.78 -7.84
C ARG A 499 21.88 -34.80 -7.04
N ARG A 500 22.20 -34.49 -5.78
CA ARG A 500 22.97 -35.35 -4.89
C ARG A 500 22.10 -36.20 -3.98
N GLY A 501 20.78 -36.07 -4.04
CA GLY A 501 19.84 -36.94 -3.36
C GLY A 501 19.12 -36.34 -2.15
N PHE A 502 18.28 -37.19 -1.56
CA PHE A 502 17.34 -36.81 -0.51
C PHE A 502 18.00 -36.19 0.73
N ALA A 503 19.09 -36.78 1.23
CA ALA A 503 19.76 -36.30 2.44
C ALA A 503 20.33 -34.88 2.25
N GLN A 504 20.91 -34.60 1.09
CA GLN A 504 21.49 -33.31 0.74
C GLN A 504 20.38 -32.26 0.57
N SER A 505 19.24 -32.64 -0.01
CA SER A 505 18.05 -31.77 -0.04
C SER A 505 17.60 -31.39 1.37
N VAL A 506 17.47 -32.35 2.29
CA VAL A 506 17.10 -32.08 3.70
C VAL A 506 18.08 -31.08 4.34
N VAL A 507 19.39 -31.33 4.20
CA VAL A 507 20.43 -30.46 4.76
C VAL A 507 20.32 -29.04 4.20
N PHE A 508 20.14 -28.89 2.88
CA PHE A 508 19.97 -27.58 2.26
C PHE A 508 18.72 -26.85 2.77
N SER A 509 17.57 -27.52 2.87
CA SER A 509 16.33 -26.91 3.36
C SER A 509 16.47 -26.42 4.80
N LEU A 510 17.04 -27.24 5.69
CA LEU A 510 17.27 -26.87 7.09
C LEU A 510 18.25 -25.70 7.20
N PHE A 511 19.31 -25.72 6.40
CA PHE A 511 20.27 -24.61 6.31
C PHE A 511 19.58 -23.32 5.82
N ALA A 512 18.83 -23.38 4.72
CA ALA A 512 18.13 -22.24 4.15
C ALA A 512 17.11 -21.64 5.13
N VAL A 513 16.31 -22.46 5.81
CA VAL A 513 15.36 -22.03 6.85
C VAL A 513 16.10 -21.31 7.98
N SER A 514 17.19 -21.89 8.48
CA SER A 514 17.96 -21.37 9.62
C SER A 514 18.62 -20.04 9.28
N VAL A 515 19.33 -19.98 8.16
CA VAL A 515 20.03 -18.77 7.68
C VAL A 515 19.02 -17.67 7.34
N SER A 516 17.96 -17.99 6.61
CA SER A 516 16.90 -17.02 6.28
C SER A 516 16.29 -16.42 7.54
N THR A 517 15.91 -17.26 8.51
CA THR A 517 15.33 -16.78 9.78
C THR A 517 16.30 -15.87 10.53
N PHE A 518 17.58 -16.24 10.62
CA PHE A 518 18.60 -15.45 11.30
C PHE A 518 18.84 -14.10 10.61
N VAL A 519 19.08 -14.12 9.29
CA VAL A 519 19.37 -12.95 8.48
C VAL A 519 18.18 -11.98 8.48
N VAL A 520 16.96 -12.46 8.21
CA VAL A 520 15.75 -11.63 8.20
C VAL A 520 15.54 -10.94 9.55
N ARG A 521 15.68 -11.68 10.68
CA ARG A 521 15.59 -11.08 12.01
C ARG A 521 16.64 -10.00 12.23
N ARG A 522 17.88 -10.23 11.78
CA ARG A 522 18.97 -9.26 11.92
C ARG A 522 18.74 -8.01 11.07
N LEU A 523 18.35 -8.17 9.80
CA LEU A 523 18.04 -7.07 8.89
C LEU A 523 16.90 -6.20 9.43
N ARG A 524 15.80 -6.81 9.88
CA ARG A 524 14.68 -6.08 10.48
C ARG A 524 15.09 -5.30 11.72
N ARG A 525 15.91 -5.90 12.61
CA ARG A 525 16.45 -5.19 13.78
C ARG A 525 17.32 -3.99 13.39
N GLN A 526 18.12 -4.11 12.32
CA GLN A 526 18.92 -2.98 11.82
C GLN A 526 18.03 -1.85 11.26
N VAL A 527 17.00 -2.18 10.48
CA VAL A 527 16.02 -1.17 10.00
C VAL A 527 15.36 -0.46 11.17
N GLN A 528 15.01 -1.18 12.23
CA GLN A 528 14.43 -0.59 13.44
C GLN A 528 15.40 0.39 14.12
N LEU A 529 16.66 0.00 14.30
CA LEU A 529 17.69 0.87 14.90
C LEU A 529 17.93 2.14 14.06
N CYS A 530 17.95 2.03 12.74
CA CYS A 530 18.09 3.18 11.85
C CYS A 530 16.90 4.15 11.88
N ASN A 531 15.71 3.76 12.35
CA ASN A 531 14.61 4.71 12.55
C ASN A 531 14.70 5.44 13.90
N CYS A 532 15.56 4.98 14.82
CA CYS A 532 15.75 5.61 16.14
C CYS A 532 16.88 6.66 16.14
N CYS A 533 17.80 6.58 15.18
CA CYS A 533 18.83 7.58 14.93
C CYS A 533 18.31 8.62 13.94
#